data_AF-A8GMP9-F1
#
_entry.id   AF-A8GMP9-F1
#
_cell.length_a   1.000
_cell.length_b   1.000
_cell.length_c   1.000
_cell.angle_alpha   90.00
_cell.angle_beta   90.00
_cell.angle_gamma   90.00
#
_symmetry.space_group_name_H-M   'P 1'
#
loop_
_entity.id
_entity.type
_entity.pdbx_description
1 polymer ?
#
loop_
_entity_poly.entity_id
_entity_poly.type
_entity_poly.pdbx_seq_one_letter_code
_entity_poly.pdbx_strand_id
1 'polypeptide(L)' 'MNKALVAIRVGDRRWDLNLKGNISIKLPEKEFEEALKYVDALNKANKLFNQNYKALDLRDKHKYYIEKY' A
#
# COMPACT_ATOMS: atom_id res chain seq x y z
N MET A 1 -3.01 15.64 1.84
CA MET A 1 -2.08 14.60 1.32
C MET A 1 -1.57 13.77 2.50
N ASN A 2 -1.91 12.49 2.56
CA ASN A 2 -1.24 11.58 3.49
C ASN A 2 0.17 11.30 2.95
N LYS A 3 1.17 11.63 3.77
CA LYS A 3 2.59 11.47 3.42
C LYS A 3 3.01 10.04 3.73
N ALA A 4 3.64 9.37 2.76
CA ALA A 4 4.44 8.19 3.05
C ALA A 4 5.56 8.59 4.01
N LEU A 5 5.76 7.79 5.05
CA LEU A 5 6.83 8.04 6.04
C LEU A 5 8.12 7.37 5.60
N VAL A 6 8.01 6.15 5.08
CA VAL A 6 9.15 5.35 4.63
C VAL A 6 8.76 4.56 3.38
N ALA A 7 9.67 4.52 2.40
CA ALA A 7 9.64 3.58 1.30
C ALA A 7 10.83 2.63 1.43
N ILE A 8 10.57 1.32 1.42
CA ILE A 8 11.58 0.27 1.60
C ILE A 8 11.69 -0.52 0.30
N ARG A 9 12.90 -0.64 -0.25
CA ARG A 9 13.17 -1.52 -1.39
C ARG A 9 13.65 -2.88 -0.89
N VAL A 10 12.80 -3.89 -1.01
CA VAL A 10 13.03 -5.25 -0.53
C VAL A 10 13.71 -6.08 -1.61
N GLY A 11 14.92 -6.57 -1.30
CA GLY A 11 15.69 -7.47 -2.17
C GLY A 11 15.95 -6.90 -3.58
N ASP A 12 16.03 -5.57 -3.67
CA ASP A 12 16.20 -4.77 -4.90
C ASP A 12 15.12 -4.95 -5.98
N ARG A 13 13.97 -5.55 -5.64
CA ARG A 13 12.92 -5.89 -6.63
C ARG A 13 11.53 -5.45 -6.23
N ARG A 14 11.24 -5.29 -4.94
CA ARG A 14 9.89 -4.97 -4.45
C ARG A 14 9.90 -3.73 -3.58
N TRP A 15 8.80 -3.00 -3.58
CA TRP A 15 8.62 -1.84 -2.74
C TRP A 15 7.58 -2.12 -1.67
N ASP A 16 7.91 -1.81 -0.42
CA ASP A 16 6.94 -1.71 0.66
C ASP A 16 6.84 -0.23 1.09
N LEU A 17 5.61 0.25 1.25
CA LEU A 17 5.34 1.59 1.77
C LEU A 17 4.82 1.50 3.20
N ASN A 18 5.45 2.22 4.11
CA ASN A 18 4.94 2.40 5.46
C ASN A 18 4.34 3.80 5.58
N LEU A 19 3.04 3.84 5.79
CA LEU A 19 2.27 5.08 5.90
C LEU A 19 2.09 5.48 7.36
N LYS A 20 1.73 6.75 7.58
CA LYS A 20 1.35 7.26 8.89
C LYS A 20 0.14 6.46 9.43
N GLY A 21 0.22 6.00 10.68
CA GLY A 21 -0.80 5.13 11.27
C GLY A 21 -0.49 3.63 11.16
N ASN A 22 0.78 3.27 10.94
CA ASN A 22 1.27 1.89 10.94
C ASN A 22 0.65 0.97 9.88
N ILE A 23 0.11 1.54 8.80
CA ILE A 23 -0.36 0.77 7.65
C ILE A 23 0.84 0.43 6.76
N SER A 24 1.05 -0.87 6.54
CA SER A 24 2.04 -1.36 5.58
C SER A 24 1.38 -1.72 4.26
N ILE A 25 1.91 -1.22 3.14
CA ILE A 25 1.44 -1.56 1.79
C ILE A 25 2.54 -2.29 1.05
N LYS A 26 2.25 -3.50 0.58
CA LYS A 26 3.18 -4.33 -0.19
C LYS A 26 2.88 -4.22 -1.67
N LEU A 27 3.84 -3.73 -2.46
CA LEU A 27 3.68 -3.51 -3.89
C LEU A 27 4.19 -4.71 -4.71
N PRO A 28 3.63 -4.93 -5.92
CA PRO A 28 4.17 -5.93 -6.84
C PRO A 28 5.58 -5.52 -7.31
N GLU A 29 6.33 -6.50 -7.80
CA GLU A 29 7.67 -6.29 -8.33
C GLU A 29 7.66 -5.57 -9.70
N LYS A 30 6.63 -5.82 -10.49
CA LYS A 30 6.41 -5.21 -11.82
C LYS A 30 5.10 -4.44 -11.78
N GLU A 31 4.99 -3.40 -12.61
CA GLU A 31 3.73 -2.63 -12.74
C GLU A 31 3.30 -2.06 -11.36
N PHE A 32 4.26 -1.60 -10.55
CA PHE A 32 3.97 -1.10 -9.20
C PHE A 32 3.30 0.28 -9.25
N GLU A 33 3.45 0.99 -10.36
CA GLU A 33 2.82 2.27 -10.65
C GLU A 33 1.29 2.15 -10.67
N GLU A 34 0.74 1.06 -11.21
CA GLU A 34 -0.69 0.75 -11.17
C GLU A 34 -1.18 0.55 -9.73
N ALA A 35 -0.42 -0.18 -8.92
CA ALA A 35 -0.71 -0.37 -7.50
C ALA A 35 -0.66 0.97 -6.73
N LEU A 36 0.30 1.85 -7.05
CA LEU A 36 0.38 3.20 -6.48
C LEU A 36 -0.83 4.06 -6.85
N LYS A 37 -1.31 4.01 -8.11
CA LYS A 37 -2.53 4.70 -8.53
C LYS A 37 -3.75 4.23 -7.75
N TYR A 38 -3.86 2.92 -7.49
CA TYR A 38 -4.92 2.36 -6.66
C TYR A 38 -4.85 2.87 -5.21
N VAL A 39 -3.66 2.89 -4.60
CA VAL A 39 -3.45 3.43 -3.25
C VAL A 39 -3.84 4.92 -3.18
N ASP A 40 -3.47 5.71 -4.17
CA ASP A 40 -3.84 7.13 -4.25
C ASP A 40 -5.37 7.31 -4.39
N ALA A 41 -6.04 6.46 -5.18
CA ALA A 41 -7.50 6.47 -5.29
C ALA A 41 -8.18 6.13 -3.95
N LEU A 42 -7.70 5.14 -3.20
CA LEU A 42 -8.20 4.81 -1.86
C LEU A 42 -7.99 5.95 -0.87
N ASN A 43 -6.84 6.62 -0.95
CA ASN A 43 -6.51 7.75 -0.10
C ASN A 43 -7.42 8.95 -0.40
N LYS A 44 -7.62 9.31 -1.67
CA LYS A 44 -8.54 10.38 -2.11
C LYS A 44 -9.99 10.11 -1.71
N ALA A 45 -10.40 8.84 -1.70
CA ALA A 45 -11.72 8.42 -1.24
C ALA A 45 -11.87 8.35 0.29
N ASN A 46 -10.84 8.71 1.06
CA ASN A 46 -10.77 8.53 2.53
C ASN A 46 -11.03 7.08 2.98
N LYS A 47 -10.73 6.09 2.14
CA LYS A 47 -10.92 4.66 2.44
C LYS A 47 -9.68 3.98 3.01
N LEU A 48 -8.50 4.60 2.84
CA LEU A 48 -7.23 3.99 3.21
C LEU A 48 -7.01 3.92 4.74
N PHE A 49 -7.40 4.96 5.49
CA PHE A 49 -7.14 5.03 6.93
C PHE A 49 -8.37 4.76 7.81
N ASN A 50 -9.57 4.84 7.24
CA ASN A 50 -10.83 4.75 8.00
C ASN A 50 -11.25 3.30 8.36
N GLN A 51 -10.42 2.31 8.05
CA GLN A 51 -10.83 0.90 8.02
C GLN A 51 -10.05 0.00 8.98
N ASN A 52 -9.25 0.59 9.88
CA ASN A 52 -8.42 -0.14 10.86
C ASN A 52 -7.47 -1.17 10.20
N TYR A 53 -6.87 -0.80 9.07
CA TYR A 53 -5.94 -1.67 8.34
C TYR A 53 -4.60 -1.74 9.07
N LYS A 54 -4.06 -2.96 9.14
CA LYS A 54 -2.67 -3.22 9.51
C LYS A 54 -1.81 -3.36 8.26
N ALA A 55 -2.31 -4.07 7.24
CA ALA A 55 -1.62 -4.21 5.97
C ALA A 55 -2.56 -4.28 4.77
N LEU A 56 -2.08 -3.78 3.63
CA LEU A 56 -2.69 -3.94 2.32
C LEU A 56 -1.66 -4.59 1.38
N ASP A 57 -1.97 -5.79 0.90
CA ASP A 57 -1.11 -6.52 -0.02
C ASP A 57 -1.64 -6.39 -1.46
N LEU A 58 -0.85 -5.77 -2.33
CA LEU A 58 -1.17 -5.52 -3.73
C LEU A 58 -0.26 -6.31 -4.68
N ARG A 59 0.47 -7.31 -4.18
CA ARG A 59 1.42 -8.07 -4.99
C ARG A 59 0.76 -8.90 -6.09
N ASP A 60 -0.51 -9.25 -5.92
CA ASP A 60 -1.35 -9.84 -6.96
C ASP A 60 -2.19 -8.74 -7.60
N LYS A 61 -1.99 -8.47 -8.89
CA LYS A 61 -2.75 -7.43 -9.61
C LYS A 61 -4.24 -7.74 -9.76
N HIS A 62 -4.64 -8.98 -9.55
CA HIS A 62 -6.02 -9.43 -9.63
C HIS A 62 -6.71 -9.50 -8.26
N LYS A 63 -5.94 -9.40 -7.16
CA LYS A 63 -6.43 -9.59 -5.80
C LYS A 63 -5.69 -8.70 -4.81
N TYR A 64 -6.42 -7.99 -3.98
CA TYR A 64 -5.83 -7.35 -2.82
C TYR A 64 -6.17 -8.13 -1.55
N TYR A 65 -5.19 -8.23 -0.64
CA TYR A 65 -5.40 -8.84 0.67
C TYR A 65 -5.34 -7.74 1.73
N ILE A 66 -6.25 -7.81 2.70
CA ILE A 66 -6.33 -6.86 3.81
C ILE A 66 -6.09 -7.62 5.11
N GLU A 67 -5.16 -7.13 5.91
CA GLU A 67 -5.02 -7.49 7.31
C GLU A 67 -5.59 -6.34 8.15
N LYS A 68 -6.50 -6.64 9.08
CA LYS A 68 -7.03 -5.68 10.08
C LYS A 68 -6.41 -5.98 11.44
N TYR A 69 -6.39 -4.99 12.33
CA TYR A 69 -6.17 -5.24 13.75
C TYR A 69 -7.33 -6.01 14.37
#